data_AF-A0AA88H2U0-F1
#
_entry.id   AF-A0AA88H2U0-F1
#
_cell.length_a   1.000
_cell.length_b   1.000
_cell.length_c   1.000
_cell.angle_alpha   90.00
_cell.angle_beta   90.00
_cell.angle_gamma   90.00
#
_symmetry.space_group_name_H-M   'P 1'
#
loop_
_entity.id
_entity.type
_entity.pdbx_description
1 polymer ?
#
loop_
_entity_poly.entity_id
_entity_poly.type
_entity_poly.pdbx_seq_one_letter_code
_entity_poly.pdbx_strand_id
1 'polypeptide(L)'
;MLERTLNTKLTIKDAPKPYCGKIELYPISSEIISYAKSARMAYETYLESLEARKADQEKGDRKQFEKEERLALTKRFEEDNESIDALEKEVEEKKAELSTHGQISDSLLEEATRKLDSDAKSNDLVGVKVAKAMLDILKVQCDRELKGAADKVELTVSKKKLNLISDVLKKITKKGP
;
A
#
# COMPACT_ATOMS: atom_id res chain seq x y z
N MET A 1 15.69 -2.25 47.90
CA MET A 1 14.88 -1.27 48.67
C MET A 1 13.39 -1.52 48.42
N LEU A 2 12.78 -2.49 49.08
CA LEU A 2 11.32 -2.78 48.94
C LEU A 2 10.65 -3.29 50.23
N GLU A 3 11.41 -3.53 51.31
CA GLU A 3 10.84 -3.97 52.60
C GLU A 3 10.35 -2.81 53.48
N ARG A 4 10.70 -1.55 53.17
CA ARG A 4 10.37 -0.38 54.01
C ARG A 4 9.03 0.29 53.68
N THR A 5 8.35 -0.10 52.60
CA THR A 5 7.16 0.59 52.10
C THR A 5 5.83 -0.01 52.56
N LEU A 6 5.82 -1.23 53.11
CA LEU A 6 4.59 -1.85 53.63
C LEU A 6 4.31 -1.46 55.09
N ASN A 7 5.36 -1.24 55.89
CA ASN A 7 5.25 -0.93 57.33
C ASN A 7 4.76 0.50 57.63
N THR A 8 4.83 1.44 56.68
CA THR A 8 4.51 2.86 56.92
C THR A 8 3.07 3.25 56.59
N LYS A 9 2.31 2.42 55.88
CA LYS A 9 0.89 2.68 55.57
C LYS A 9 -0.10 1.89 56.44
N LEU A 10 0.37 0.91 57.21
CA LEU A 10 -0.39 0.25 58.27
C LEU A 10 -0.23 1.01 59.61
N THR A 11 -0.32 2.33 59.60
CA THR A 11 -0.69 3.05 60.83
C THR A 11 -2.15 2.75 61.08
N ILE A 12 -2.41 1.68 61.84
CA ILE A 12 -3.74 1.41 62.40
C ILE A 12 -4.04 2.62 63.29
N LYS A 13 -4.85 3.55 62.78
CA LYS A 13 -5.25 4.77 63.52
C LYS A 13 -5.89 4.45 64.88
N ASP A 14 -6.41 3.24 65.01
CA ASP A 14 -7.04 2.70 66.22
C ASP A 14 -6.19 1.67 66.95
N ALA A 15 -4.85 1.71 66.83
CA ALA A 15 -4.01 0.85 67.65
C ALA A 15 -4.24 1.23 69.13
N PRO A 16 -4.71 0.32 70.00
CA PRO A 16 -4.79 0.59 71.44
C PRO A 16 -3.49 1.18 71.95
N LYS A 17 -3.59 2.34 72.63
CA LYS A 17 -2.47 3.14 73.18
C LYS A 17 -1.27 2.34 73.74
N PRO A 18 -1.43 1.19 74.43
CA PRO A 18 -0.27 0.41 74.92
C PRO A 18 0.67 -0.15 73.83
N TYR A 19 0.24 -0.24 72.57
CA TYR A 19 1.01 -0.91 71.50
C TYR A 19 1.45 0.02 70.37
N CYS A 20 1.27 1.34 70.54
CA CYS A 20 1.67 2.33 69.54
C CYS A 20 3.18 2.25 69.27
N GLY A 21 3.54 2.01 68.01
CA GLY A 21 4.95 1.90 67.57
C GLY A 21 5.65 0.58 67.90
N LYS A 22 4.99 -0.39 68.56
CA LYS A 22 5.54 -1.73 68.87
C LYS A 22 4.64 -2.82 68.31
N ILE A 23 4.63 -2.95 66.98
CA ILE A 23 3.79 -3.90 66.23
C ILE A 23 4.05 -5.35 66.69
N GLU A 24 5.28 -5.67 67.09
CA GLU A 24 5.72 -6.99 67.59
C GLU A 24 5.03 -7.42 68.90
N LEU A 25 4.52 -6.46 69.68
CA LEU A 25 3.82 -6.72 70.94
C LEU A 25 2.30 -6.80 70.78
N TYR A 26 1.79 -6.57 69.55
CA TYR A 26 0.36 -6.63 69.30
C TYR A 26 -0.09 -8.09 69.25
N PRO A 27 -1.04 -8.52 70.10
CA PRO A 27 -1.51 -9.90 70.10
C PRO A 27 -2.17 -10.22 68.75
N ILE A 28 -1.78 -11.34 68.14
CA ILE A 28 -2.40 -11.83 66.90
C ILE A 28 -3.85 -12.22 67.22
N SER A 29 -4.77 -11.30 66.98
CA SER A 29 -6.21 -11.54 67.14
C SER A 29 -6.81 -12.10 65.86
N SER A 30 -7.94 -12.79 65.99
CA SER A 30 -8.74 -13.26 64.86
C SER A 30 -9.17 -12.11 63.93
N GLU A 31 -9.39 -10.92 64.48
CA GLU A 31 -9.73 -9.72 63.72
C GLU A 31 -8.59 -9.26 62.81
N ILE A 32 -7.34 -9.23 63.30
CA ILE A 32 -6.17 -8.87 62.46
C ILE A 32 -6.00 -9.88 61.32
N ILE A 33 -6.16 -11.17 61.62
CA ILE A 33 -6.08 -12.22 60.59
C ILE A 33 -7.19 -12.01 59.55
N SER A 34 -8.39 -11.63 59.98
CA SER A 34 -9.51 -11.31 59.08
C SER A 34 -9.19 -10.09 58.19
N TYR A 35 -8.68 -9.00 58.76
CA TYR A 35 -8.26 -7.83 57.99
C TYR A 35 -7.12 -8.14 57.01
N ALA A 36 -6.13 -8.94 57.41
CA ALA A 36 -5.03 -9.35 56.54
C ALA A 36 -5.54 -10.20 55.36
N LYS A 37 -6.49 -11.12 55.61
CA LYS A 37 -7.13 -11.91 54.54
C LYS A 37 -7.91 -11.01 53.58
N SER A 38 -8.70 -10.09 54.10
CA SER A 38 -9.46 -9.12 53.27
C SER A 38 -8.54 -8.22 52.45
N ALA A 39 -7.45 -7.72 53.04
CA ALA A 39 -6.45 -6.92 52.32
C ALA A 39 -5.76 -7.73 51.23
N ARG A 40 -5.45 -9.01 51.48
CA ARG A 40 -4.88 -9.92 50.49
C ARG A 40 -5.84 -10.13 49.31
N MET A 41 -7.10 -10.43 49.59
CA MET A 41 -8.12 -10.61 48.55
C MET A 41 -8.32 -9.33 47.73
N ALA A 42 -8.40 -8.17 48.38
CA ALA A 42 -8.52 -6.89 47.68
C ALA A 42 -7.32 -6.61 46.76
N TYR A 43 -6.11 -6.99 47.18
CA TYR A 43 -4.90 -6.86 46.37
C TYR A 43 -4.88 -7.83 45.19
N GLU A 44 -5.26 -9.09 45.40
CA GLU A 44 -5.40 -10.09 44.34
C GLU A 44 -6.42 -9.64 43.28
N THR A 45 -7.59 -9.16 43.70
CA THR A 45 -8.60 -8.58 42.77
C THR A 45 -8.08 -7.35 42.04
N TYR A 46 -7.28 -6.50 42.69
CA TYR A 46 -6.66 -5.36 42.02
C TYR A 46 -5.69 -5.81 40.93
N LEU A 47 -4.85 -6.81 41.19
CA LEU A 47 -3.93 -7.36 40.19
C LEU A 47 -4.66 -7.92 38.98
N GLU A 48 -5.72 -8.72 39.20
CA GLU A 48 -6.57 -9.23 38.12
C GLU A 48 -7.20 -8.11 37.29
N SER A 49 -7.69 -7.05 37.95
CA SER A 49 -8.27 -5.90 37.24
C SER A 49 -7.23 -5.12 36.42
N LEU A 50 -5.98 -5.11 36.87
CA LEU A 50 -4.87 -4.42 36.21
C LEU A 50 -4.39 -5.21 34.97
N GLU A 51 -4.35 -6.53 35.06
CA GLU A 51 -4.09 -7.42 33.92
C GLU A 51 -5.20 -7.33 32.86
N ALA A 52 -6.47 -7.34 33.29
CA ALA A 52 -7.61 -7.17 32.38
C ALA A 52 -7.54 -5.83 31.62
N ARG A 53 -7.24 -4.72 32.31
CA ARG A 53 -7.07 -3.40 31.68
C ARG A 53 -5.94 -3.35 30.66
N LYS A 54 -4.81 -4.00 30.96
CA LYS A 54 -3.69 -4.09 30.00
C LYS A 54 -4.09 -4.88 28.75
N ALA A 55 -4.76 -6.02 28.93
CA ALA A 55 -5.22 -6.84 27.81
C ALA A 55 -6.25 -6.10 26.94
N ASP A 56 -7.12 -5.29 27.53
CA ASP A 56 -8.09 -4.48 26.79
C ASP A 56 -7.44 -3.29 26.05
N GLN A 57 -6.41 -2.66 26.63
CA GLN A 57 -5.60 -1.66 25.92
C GLN A 57 -4.88 -2.26 24.72
N GLU A 58 -4.20 -3.40 24.89
CA GLU A 58 -3.50 -4.07 23.78
C GLU A 58 -4.47 -4.48 22.65
N LYS A 59 -5.69 -4.92 23.00
CA LYS A 59 -6.74 -5.19 22.00
C LYS A 59 -7.21 -3.92 21.30
N GLY A 60 -7.29 -2.80 22.00
CA GLY A 60 -7.63 -1.49 21.44
C GLY A 60 -6.59 -1.02 20.43
N ASP A 61 -5.32 -1.08 20.82
CA ASP A 61 -4.17 -0.65 20.01
C ASP A 61 -4.04 -1.51 18.74
N ARG A 62 -4.20 -2.83 18.86
CA ARG A 62 -4.20 -3.74 17.70
C ARG A 62 -5.32 -3.40 16.71
N LYS A 63 -6.54 -3.13 17.21
CA LYS A 63 -7.67 -2.76 16.34
C LYS A 63 -7.47 -1.42 15.64
N GLN A 64 -6.81 -0.45 16.30
CA GLN A 64 -6.47 0.82 15.68
C GLN A 64 -5.39 0.63 14.60
N PHE A 65 -4.33 -0.12 14.91
CA PHE A 65 -3.27 -0.43 13.95
C PHE A 65 -3.80 -1.16 12.71
N GLU A 66 -4.66 -2.17 12.88
CA GLU A 66 -5.29 -2.89 11.75
C GLU A 66 -6.16 -1.97 10.89
N LYS A 67 -6.86 -1.00 11.50
CA LYS A 67 -7.67 -0.02 10.75
C LYS A 67 -6.79 0.93 9.95
N GLU A 68 -5.71 1.43 10.55
CA GLU A 68 -4.76 2.33 9.89
C GLU A 68 -4.03 1.61 8.75
N GLU A 69 -3.59 0.38 8.96
CA GLU A 69 -2.96 -0.44 7.92
C GLU A 69 -3.93 -0.69 6.77
N ARG A 70 -5.19 -1.02 7.06
CA ARG A 70 -6.21 -1.23 6.03
C ARG A 70 -6.50 0.05 5.23
N LEU A 71 -6.58 1.20 5.89
CA LEU A 71 -6.76 2.51 5.26
C LEU A 71 -5.56 2.89 4.37
N ALA A 72 -4.33 2.62 4.83
CA ALA A 72 -3.14 2.87 4.04
C ALA A 72 -3.08 1.97 2.79
N LEU A 73 -3.49 0.70 2.92
CA LEU A 73 -3.60 -0.22 1.79
C LEU A 73 -4.64 0.23 0.77
N THR A 74 -5.83 0.66 1.21
CA THR A 74 -6.89 1.11 0.29
C THR A 74 -6.46 2.33 -0.49
N LYS A 75 -5.81 3.31 0.16
CA LYS A 75 -5.27 4.49 -0.52
C LYS A 75 -4.25 4.14 -1.59
N ARG A 76 -3.29 3.27 -1.27
CA ARG A 76 -2.30 2.82 -2.27
C ARG A 76 -2.96 2.10 -3.45
N PHE A 77 -3.99 1.29 -3.19
CA PHE A 77 -4.71 0.60 -4.23
C PHE A 77 -5.50 1.56 -5.14
N GLU A 78 -6.08 2.61 -4.57
CA GLU A 78 -6.75 3.68 -5.32
C GLU A 78 -5.74 4.45 -6.19
N GLU A 79 -4.61 4.86 -5.62
CA GLU A 79 -3.52 5.54 -6.35
C GLU A 79 -2.97 4.69 -7.51
N ASP A 80 -2.76 3.40 -7.29
CA ASP A 80 -2.29 2.47 -8.32
C ASP A 80 -3.32 2.31 -9.44
N ASN A 81 -4.62 2.24 -9.11
CA ASN A 81 -5.69 2.16 -10.11
C ASN A 81 -5.79 3.43 -10.93
N GLU A 82 -5.74 4.61 -10.30
CA GLU A 82 -5.74 5.89 -11.02
C GLU A 82 -4.54 5.99 -11.97
N SER A 83 -3.35 5.53 -11.53
CA SER A 83 -2.18 5.46 -12.40
C SER A 83 -2.35 4.49 -13.57
N ILE A 84 -3.03 3.36 -13.36
CA ILE A 84 -3.31 2.40 -14.42
C ILE A 84 -4.28 2.99 -15.43
N ASP A 85 -5.39 3.59 -14.96
CA ASP A 85 -6.39 4.21 -15.83
C ASP A 85 -5.78 5.34 -16.68
N ALA A 86 -4.87 6.14 -16.10
CA ALA A 86 -4.13 7.16 -16.83
C ALA A 86 -3.24 6.56 -17.93
N LEU A 87 -2.51 5.48 -17.63
CA LEU A 87 -1.67 4.79 -18.60
C LEU A 87 -2.49 4.10 -19.70
N GLU A 88 -3.67 3.57 -19.38
CA GLU A 88 -4.56 2.97 -20.36
C GLU A 88 -5.10 4.00 -21.35
N LYS A 89 -5.46 5.20 -20.86
CA LYS A 89 -5.82 6.32 -21.72
C LYS A 89 -4.66 6.76 -22.62
N GLU A 90 -3.45 6.87 -22.06
CA GLU A 90 -2.27 7.23 -22.85
C GLU A 90 -2.00 6.20 -23.97
N VAL A 91 -2.17 4.90 -23.69
CA VAL A 91 -2.06 3.85 -24.71
C VAL A 91 -3.12 4.01 -25.80
N GLU A 92 -4.36 4.30 -25.44
CA GLU A 92 -5.45 4.48 -26.39
C GLU A 92 -5.24 5.70 -27.28
N GLU A 93 -4.79 6.83 -26.71
CA GLU A 93 -4.38 8.02 -27.44
C GLU A 93 -3.23 7.73 -28.41
N LYS A 94 -2.18 7.02 -27.95
CA LYS A 94 -1.05 6.63 -28.81
C LYS A 94 -1.46 5.68 -29.93
N LYS A 95 -2.40 4.75 -29.69
CA LYS A 95 -2.96 3.88 -30.73
C LYS A 95 -3.76 4.67 -31.75
N ALA A 96 -4.52 5.68 -31.31
CA ALA A 96 -5.26 6.57 -32.21
C ALA A 96 -4.30 7.43 -33.07
N GLU A 97 -3.26 8.02 -32.47
CA GLU A 97 -2.19 8.72 -33.20
C GLU A 97 -1.51 7.82 -34.24
N LEU A 98 -1.22 6.57 -33.88
CA LEU A 98 -0.58 5.62 -34.79
C LEU A 98 -1.50 5.26 -35.96
N SER A 99 -2.81 5.11 -35.71
CA SER A 99 -3.81 4.87 -36.74
C SER A 99 -3.91 6.03 -37.73
N THR A 100 -4.00 7.27 -37.23
CA THR A 100 -4.07 8.46 -38.10
C THR A 100 -2.78 8.66 -38.89
N HIS A 101 -1.62 8.45 -38.26
CA HIS A 101 -0.33 8.53 -38.94
C HIS A 101 -0.17 7.44 -40.01
N GLY A 102 -0.72 6.24 -39.76
CA GLY A 102 -0.81 5.17 -40.74
C GLY A 102 -1.65 5.57 -41.95
N GLN A 103 -2.86 6.08 -41.72
CA GLN A 103 -3.75 6.54 -42.80
C GLN A 103 -3.15 7.66 -43.65
N ILE A 104 -2.49 8.63 -43.02
CA ILE A 104 -1.79 9.71 -43.73
C ILE A 104 -0.63 9.15 -44.56
N SER A 105 0.13 8.20 -43.99
CA SER A 105 1.25 7.57 -44.70
C SER A 105 0.77 6.77 -45.91
N ASP A 106 -0.31 5.99 -45.75
CA ASP A 106 -0.91 5.23 -46.85
C ASP A 106 -1.43 6.14 -47.97
N SER A 107 -2.10 7.24 -47.61
CA SER A 107 -2.58 8.26 -48.56
C SER A 107 -1.41 8.90 -49.33
N LEU A 108 -0.34 9.29 -48.63
CA LEU A 108 0.87 9.85 -49.25
C LEU A 108 1.57 8.82 -50.17
N LEU A 109 1.55 7.54 -49.80
CA LEU A 109 2.11 6.47 -50.60
C LEU A 109 1.30 6.27 -51.89
N GLU A 110 -0.04 6.31 -51.82
CA GLU A 110 -0.91 6.27 -52.99
C GLU A 110 -0.69 7.49 -53.91
N GLU A 111 -0.62 8.70 -53.35
CA GLU A 111 -0.36 9.91 -54.13
C GLU A 111 1.02 9.89 -54.80
N ALA A 112 2.06 9.50 -54.07
CA ALA A 112 3.41 9.38 -54.60
C ALA A 112 3.49 8.32 -55.72
N THR A 113 2.77 7.20 -55.56
CA THR A 113 2.70 6.14 -56.59
C THR A 113 1.95 6.62 -57.83
N ARG A 114 0.80 7.28 -57.67
CA ARG A 114 0.06 7.87 -58.80
C ARG A 114 0.87 8.91 -59.54
N LYS A 115 1.61 9.76 -58.80
CA LYS A 115 2.47 10.79 -59.39
C LYS A 115 3.65 10.19 -60.14
N LEU A 116 4.29 9.15 -59.58
CA LEU A 116 5.32 8.38 -60.27
C LEU A 116 4.81 7.79 -61.59
N ASP A 117 3.62 7.16 -61.58
CA ASP A 117 3.02 6.57 -62.77
C ASP A 117 2.65 7.63 -63.83
N SER A 118 2.19 8.80 -63.41
CA SER A 118 1.89 9.94 -64.28
C SER A 118 3.16 10.50 -64.93
N ASP A 119 4.18 10.78 -64.11
CA ASP A 119 5.44 11.39 -64.55
C ASP A 119 6.27 10.43 -65.41
N ALA A 120 6.18 9.12 -65.15
CA ALA A 120 6.76 8.08 -65.99
C ALA A 120 6.08 8.03 -67.37
N LYS A 121 4.76 8.21 -67.44
CA LYS A 121 4.02 8.25 -68.72
C LYS A 121 4.26 9.53 -69.51
N SER A 122 4.48 10.66 -68.85
CA SER A 122 4.80 11.94 -69.48
C SER A 122 6.30 12.12 -69.81
N ASN A 123 7.12 11.14 -69.44
CA ASN A 123 8.59 11.14 -69.64
C ASN A 123 9.31 12.27 -68.87
N ASP A 124 8.73 12.76 -67.77
CA ASP A 124 9.34 13.75 -66.88
C ASP A 124 10.27 13.08 -65.87
N LEU A 125 11.56 13.02 -66.21
CA LEU A 125 12.62 12.46 -65.37
C LEU A 125 12.82 13.19 -64.04
N VAL A 126 12.42 14.46 -63.93
CA VAL A 126 12.53 15.24 -62.68
C VAL A 126 11.40 14.84 -61.75
N GLY A 127 10.16 14.78 -62.24
CA GLY A 127 8.99 14.31 -61.50
C GLY A 127 9.17 12.89 -60.94
N VAL A 128 9.70 11.98 -61.75
CA VAL A 128 10.01 10.59 -61.34
C VAL A 128 11.03 10.54 -60.18
N LYS A 129 12.07 11.37 -60.20
CA LYS A 129 13.06 11.41 -59.10
C LYS A 129 12.47 11.93 -57.80
N VAL A 130 11.59 12.93 -57.88
CA VAL A 130 10.91 13.51 -56.71
C VAL A 130 9.94 12.49 -56.10
N ALA A 131 9.11 11.84 -56.91
CA ALA A 131 8.18 10.81 -56.45
C ALA A 131 8.91 9.60 -55.84
N LYS A 132 10.05 9.20 -56.42
CA LYS A 132 10.91 8.14 -55.86
C LYS A 132 11.50 8.53 -54.50
N ALA A 133 11.98 9.77 -54.35
CA ALA A 133 12.50 10.26 -53.07
C ALA A 133 11.40 10.32 -51.99
N MET A 134 10.18 10.70 -52.34
CA MET A 134 9.03 10.65 -51.43
C MET A 134 8.72 9.23 -50.95
N LEU A 135 8.73 8.25 -51.86
CA LEU A 135 8.54 6.83 -51.51
C LEU A 135 9.63 6.29 -50.59
N ASP A 136 10.90 6.65 -50.83
CA ASP A 136 12.03 6.19 -50.03
C ASP A 136 12.00 6.77 -48.60
N ILE A 137 11.55 8.02 -48.42
CA ILE A 137 11.39 8.65 -47.09
C ILE A 137 10.27 7.98 -46.29
N LEU A 138 9.11 7.74 -46.93
CA LEU A 138 7.95 7.10 -46.29
C LEU A 138 8.26 5.67 -45.81
N LYS A 139 9.10 4.94 -46.55
CA LYS A 139 9.52 3.57 -46.21
C LYS A 139 10.34 3.48 -44.92
N VAL A 140 11.03 4.55 -44.54
CA VAL A 140 11.92 4.58 -43.36
C VAL A 140 11.17 4.98 -42.08
N GLN A 141 10.10 5.77 -42.18
CA GLN A 141 9.35 6.27 -41.02
C GLN A 141 8.31 5.29 -40.46
N CYS A 142 7.67 4.48 -41.29
CA CYS A 142 6.59 3.58 -40.83
C CYS A 142 7.05 2.44 -39.88
N ASP A 143 8.31 2.02 -39.93
CA ASP A 143 8.73 0.77 -39.29
C ASP A 143 9.45 0.91 -37.94
N ARG A 144 9.97 2.09 -37.56
CA ARG A 144 10.93 2.18 -36.43
C ARG A 144 10.47 2.90 -35.17
N GLU A 145 9.67 3.97 -35.24
CA GLU A 145 9.46 4.84 -34.08
C GLU A 145 8.13 4.61 -33.35
N LEU A 146 7.06 4.30 -34.08
CA LEU A 146 5.71 4.25 -33.52
C LEU A 146 5.33 2.89 -32.91
N LYS A 147 5.61 1.77 -33.60
CA LYS A 147 5.36 0.42 -33.06
C LYS A 147 6.17 0.14 -31.80
N GLY A 148 7.45 0.51 -31.79
CA GLY A 148 8.36 0.25 -30.66
C GLY A 148 8.03 1.05 -29.39
N ALA A 149 7.34 2.18 -29.50
CA ALA A 149 6.91 2.97 -28.34
C ALA A 149 5.65 2.38 -27.70
N ALA A 150 4.63 2.05 -28.50
CA ALA A 150 3.40 1.45 -28.02
C ALA A 150 3.64 0.08 -27.34
N ASP A 151 4.46 -0.78 -27.95
CA ASP A 151 4.79 -2.10 -27.39
C ASP A 151 5.51 -1.98 -26.04
N LYS A 152 6.36 -0.97 -25.85
CA LYS A 152 7.05 -0.72 -24.56
C LYS A 152 6.09 -0.28 -23.46
N VAL A 153 5.13 0.58 -23.79
CA VAL A 153 4.12 1.02 -22.83
C VAL A 153 3.21 -0.14 -22.45
N GLU A 154 2.79 -0.96 -23.42
CA GLU A 154 1.94 -2.14 -23.19
C GLU A 154 2.64 -3.22 -22.34
N LEU A 155 3.95 -3.41 -22.54
CA LEU A 155 4.80 -4.26 -21.68
C LEU A 155 4.88 -3.74 -20.24
N THR A 156 4.91 -2.43 -20.07
CA THR A 156 5.00 -1.78 -18.75
C THR A 156 3.67 -1.92 -17.99
N VAL A 157 2.54 -1.71 -18.67
CA VAL A 157 1.20 -1.95 -18.12
C VAL A 157 1.03 -3.41 -17.72
N SER A 158 1.43 -4.34 -18.60
CA SER A 158 1.33 -5.78 -18.32
C SER A 158 2.17 -6.21 -17.11
N LYS A 159 3.38 -5.67 -16.98
CA LYS A 159 4.24 -5.91 -15.79
C LYS A 159 3.61 -5.35 -14.52
N LYS A 160 3.06 -4.13 -14.55
CA LYS A 160 2.37 -3.55 -13.39
C LYS A 160 1.16 -4.38 -12.96
N LYS A 161 0.32 -4.82 -13.91
CA LYS A 161 -0.83 -5.71 -13.65
C LYS A 161 -0.39 -7.05 -13.03
N LEU A 162 0.65 -7.67 -13.59
CA LEU A 162 1.21 -8.93 -13.04
C LEU A 162 1.77 -8.75 -11.63
N ASN A 163 2.43 -7.63 -11.34
CA ASN A 163 2.95 -7.34 -10.01
C ASN A 163 1.82 -7.17 -8.98
N LEU A 164 0.76 -6.43 -9.33
CA LEU A 164 -0.44 -6.28 -8.51
C LEU A 164 -1.09 -7.63 -8.20
N ILE A 165 -1.28 -8.48 -9.22
CA ILE A 165 -1.82 -9.83 -9.04
C ILE A 165 -0.89 -10.68 -8.15
N SER A 166 0.43 -10.63 -8.39
CA SER A 166 1.46 -11.29 -7.56
C SER A 166 1.34 -10.90 -6.09
N ASP A 167 1.19 -9.61 -5.81
CA ASP A 167 1.21 -9.09 -4.45
C ASP A 167 -0.08 -9.42 -3.70
N VAL A 168 -1.21 -9.44 -4.41
CA VAL A 168 -2.48 -9.97 -3.90
C VAL A 168 -2.36 -11.47 -3.59
N LEU A 169 -1.83 -12.28 -4.52
CA LEU A 169 -1.65 -13.73 -4.35
C LEU A 169 -0.65 -14.07 -3.22
N LYS A 170 0.45 -13.33 -3.09
CA LYS A 170 1.42 -13.50 -1.99
C LYS A 170 0.81 -13.17 -0.63
N LYS A 171 -0.12 -12.22 -0.57
CA LYS A 171 -0.84 -11.89 0.68
C LYS A 171 -1.89 -12.92 1.04
N ILE A 172 -2.55 -13.54 0.05
CA ILE A 172 -3.49 -14.64 0.27
C ILE A 172 -2.74 -15.89 0.77
N THR A 173 -1.59 -16.21 0.18
CA THR A 173 -0.76 -17.36 0.58
C THR A 173 -0.01 -17.15 1.90
N LYS A 174 0.33 -15.91 2.28
CA LYS A 174 0.80 -15.58 3.64
C LYS A 174 -0.31 -15.62 4.70
N LYS A 175 -1.59 -15.70 4.31
CA LYS A 175 -2.75 -15.76 5.20
C LYS A 175 -3.37 -17.15 5.35
N GLY A 176 -2.69 -18.24 4.98
CA GLY A 176 -3.13 -19.56 5.44
C GLY A 176 -2.17 -20.71 5.19
N PRO A 177 -2.32 -21.83 5.90
CA PRO A 177 -3.12 -22.04 7.13
C PRO A 177 -2.43 -21.55 8.42
#